data_AF-A0A7G1I9Z0-F1
#
_entry.id   AF-A0A7G1I9Z0-F1
#
_cell.length_a   1.000
_cell.length_b   1.000
_cell.length_c   1.000
_cell.angle_alpha   90.00
_cell.angle_beta   90.00
_cell.angle_gamma   90.00
#
_symmetry.space_group_name_H-M   'P 1'
#
loop_
_entity.id
_entity.type
_entity.pdbx_description
1 polymer ?
#
loop_
_entity_poly.entity_id
_entity_poly.type
_entity_poly.pdbx_seq_one_letter_code
_entity_poly.pdbx_strand_id
1 'polypeptide(L)' 'MTIGPDGSLMRPEDRISEILSRYPAEDPVHRAIERSAPTLLSAAARVEVLAQQATSGAE' A
#
# COMPACT_ATOMS: atom_id res chain seq x y z
N MET A 1 -3.38 -1.87 5.71
CA MET A 1 -2.09 -2.57 5.90
C MET A 1 -1.78 -3.46 4.69
N THR A 2 -0.50 -3.71 4.42
CA THR A 2 -0.01 -4.61 3.35
C THR A 2 1.21 -5.40 3.84
N ILE A 3 1.69 -6.36 3.05
CA ILE A 3 2.83 -7.23 3.40
C ILE A 3 4.11 -6.74 2.71
N GLY A 4 5.14 -6.55 3.53
CA GLY A 4 6.49 -6.24 3.13
C GLY A 4 7.20 -7.42 2.48
N PRO A 5 8.34 -7.17 1.84
CA PRO A 5 9.12 -8.19 1.14
C PRO A 5 9.76 -9.23 2.08
N ASP A 6 9.85 -8.89 3.37
CA ASP A 6 10.29 -9.77 4.46
C ASP A 6 9.13 -10.46 5.19
N GLY A 7 7.89 -10.25 4.73
CA GLY A 7 6.69 -10.79 5.37
C GLY A 7 6.13 -9.93 6.51
N SER A 8 6.76 -8.78 6.82
CA SER A 8 6.26 -7.87 7.86
C SER A 8 5.00 -7.13 7.44
N LEU A 9 4.17 -6.76 8.42
CA LEU A 9 3.05 -5.84 8.17
C LEU A 9 3.59 -4.42 8.00
N MET A 10 3.18 -3.76 6.92
CA MET A 10 3.56 -2.40 6.59
C MET A 10 2.34 -1.54 6.28
N ARG A 11 2.45 -0.24 6.50
CA ARG A 11 1.47 0.72 6.00
C ARG A 11 1.63 0.88 4.48
N PRO A 12 0.53 1.15 3.74
CA PRO A 12 0.60 1.34 2.28
C PRO A 12 1.62 2.42 1.84
N GLU A 13 1.74 3.50 2.59
CA GLU A 13 2.68 4.62 2.33
C GLU A 13 4.13 4.17 2.47
N ASP A 14 4.42 3.42 3.53
CA ASP A 14 5.75 2.88 3.79
C ASP A 14 6.11 1.86 2.70
N ARG A 15 5.14 1.06 2.25
CA ARG A 15 5.35 0.08 1.17
C ARG A 15 5.68 0.75 -0.15
N ILE A 16 4.97 1.82 -0.50
CA ILE A 16 5.25 2.60 -1.72
C ILE A 16 6.65 3.19 -1.65
N SER A 17 6.99 3.83 -0.52
CA SER A 17 8.31 4.43 -0.31
C SER A 17 9.44 3.41 -0.42
N GLU A 18 9.24 2.21 0.13
CA GLU A 18 10.19 1.09 0.01
C GLU A 18 10.38 0.67 -1.45
N ILE A 19 9.29 0.49 -2.20
CA ILE A 19 9.37 0.05 -3.60
C ILE A 19 10.10 1.11 -4.46
N LEU A 20 9.80 2.40 -4.26
CA LEU A 20 10.47 3.50 -4.98
C LEU A 20 11.94 3.65 -4.60
N SER A 21 12.34 3.21 -3.41
CA SER A 21 13.74 3.14 -2.97
C SER A 21 14.47 1.92 -3.56
N ARG A 22 13.80 0.77 -3.65
CA ARG A 22 14.36 -0.50 -4.15
C ARG A 22 14.61 -0.50 -5.65
N TYR A 23 13.69 0.06 -6.44
CA TYR A 23 13.78 0.08 -7.90
C TYR A 23 14.12 1.49 -8.39
N PRO A 24 15.13 1.66 -9.27
CA PRO A 24 15.49 2.97 -9.82
C PRO A 24 14.39 3.53 -10.75
N ALA A 25 14.41 4.84 -11.02
CA ALA A 25 13.35 5.54 -11.76
C ALA A 25 13.13 5.05 -13.21
N GLU A 26 14.14 4.42 -13.80
CA GLU A 26 14.10 3.81 -15.13
C GLU A 26 13.41 2.45 -15.13
N ASP A 27 13.29 1.82 -13.96
CA ASP A 27 12.67 0.51 -13.81
C ASP A 27 11.16 0.59 -14.06
N PRO A 28 10.58 -0.35 -14.85
CA PRO A 28 9.14 -0.38 -15.08
C PRO A 28 8.30 -0.45 -13.80
N VAL A 29 8.80 -1.09 -12.74
CA VAL A 29 8.13 -1.17 -11.43
C VAL A 29 8.05 0.21 -10.78
N HIS A 30 9.16 0.95 -10.76
CA HIS A 30 9.18 2.31 -10.19
C HIS A 30 8.15 3.20 -10.88
N ARG A 31 8.18 3.24 -12.22
CA ARG A 31 7.25 4.07 -13.02
C ARG A 31 5.80 3.67 -12.82
N ALA A 32 5.52 2.37 -12.72
CA ALA A 32 4.17 1.89 -12.48
C ALA A 32 3.66 2.31 -11.10
N ILE A 33 4.50 2.19 -10.07
CA ILE A 33 4.15 2.54 -8.68
C ILE A 33 4.03 4.04 -8.51
N GLU A 34 4.97 4.83 -9.02
CA GLU A 34 4.92 6.29 -8.99
C GLU A 34 3.61 6.82 -9.61
N ARG A 35 3.26 6.31 -10.81
CA ARG A 35 2.02 6.71 -11.49
C ARG A 35 0.75 6.28 -10.76
N SER A 36 0.75 5.11 -10.13
CA SER A 36 -0.45 4.53 -9.50
C SER A 36 -0.59 4.84 -8.01
N ALA A 37 0.45 5.39 -7.36
CA ALA A 37 0.49 5.63 -5.92
C ALA A 37 -0.75 6.36 -5.37
N PRO A 38 -1.25 7.46 -5.98
CA PRO A 38 -2.45 8.13 -5.47
C PRO A 38 -3.69 7.23 -5.46
N THR A 39 -3.87 6.41 -6.52
CA THR A 39 -4.99 5.47 -6.62
C THR A 39 -4.85 4.31 -5.64
N LEU A 40 -3.64 3.77 -5.47
CA LEU A 40 -3.36 2.70 -4.53
C LEU A 40 -3.64 3.12 -3.08
N LEU A 41 -3.19 4.32 -2.69
CA LEU A 41 -3.43 4.88 -1.36
C LEU A 41 -4.93 5.12 -1.11
N SER A 42 -5.65 5.68 -2.10
CA SER A 42 -7.09 5.87 -1.97
C SER A 42 -7.85 4.55 -1.81
N ALA A 43 -7.47 3.52 -2.56
CA ALA A 43 -8.06 2.19 -2.44
C ALA A 43 -7.78 1.56 -1.07
N ALA A 44 -6.53 1.65 -0.58
CA ALA A 44 -6.15 1.13 0.72
C ALA A 44 -6.94 1.78 1.86
N ALA A 45 -7.07 3.11 1.85
CA ALA A 45 -7.85 3.84 2.85
C ALA A 45 -9.32 3.39 2.89
N ARG A 46 -9.94 3.15 1.73
CA ARG A 46 -11.34 2.65 1.66
C ARG A 46 -11.46 1.27 2.30
N VAL A 47 -10.53 0.37 2.01
CA VAL A 47 -10.53 -0.99 2.58
C VAL A 47 -10.31 -0.95 4.08
N GLU A 48 -9.45 -0.07 4.59
CA GLU A 48 -9.22 0.08 6.02
C GLU A 48 -10.49 0.53 6.76
N VAL A 49 -11.24 1.50 6.21
CA VAL A 49 -12.54 1.89 6.77
C VAL A 49 -13.52 0.73 6.79
N LEU A 50 -13.64 -0.02 5.68
CA LEU A 50 -14.55 -1.15 5.59
C LEU A 50 -14.17 -2.29 6.56
N ALA A 51 -12.88 -2.58 6.70
CA ALA A 51 -12.38 -3.59 7.61
C ALA A 51 -12.65 -3.23 9.09
N GLN A 52 -12.49 -1.95 9.44
CA GLN A 52 -12.80 -1.45 10.77
C GLN A 52 -14.30 -1.61 11.09
N GLN A 53 -15.16 -1.26 10.14
CA GLN A 53 -16.61 -1.40 10.28
C GLN A 53 -17.06 -2.86 10.44
N ALA A 54 -16.48 -3.77 9.66
CA ALA A 54 -16.78 -5.19 9.74
C ALA A 54 -16.38 -5.80 11.10
N THR A 55 -15.30 -5.30 11.70
CA THR A 55 -14.84 -5.75 13.01
C THR A 55 -15.69 -5.18 14.14
N SER A 56 -16.15 -3.93 14.03
CA SER A 56 -16.99 -3.27 15.05
C SER A 56 -18.47 -3.66 15.00
N GLY A 57 -18.98 -4.19 13.88
CA GLY A 57 -20.38 -4.64 13.75
C GLY A 57 -20.62 -6.09 14.20
N ALA A 58 -19.58 -6.79 14.66
CA ALA A 58 -19.64 -8.16 15.16
C ALA A 58 -19.77 -8.26 16.70
N GLU A 59 -19.85 -7.11 17.38
CA GLU A 59 -20.12 -6.98 18.83
C GLU A 59 -21.59 -6.62 19.07
#